data_AF-A0A3P7G1N5-F1
#
_entry.id   AF-A0A3P7G1N5-F1
#
_cell.length_a   1.000
_cell.length_b   1.000
_cell.length_c   1.000
_cell.angle_alpha   90.00
_cell.angle_beta   90.00
_cell.angle_gamma   90.00
#
_symmetry.space_group_name_H-M   'P 1'
#
loop_
_entity.id
_entity.type
_entity.pdbx_description
1 polymer ?
#
loop_
_entity_poly.entity_id
_entity_poly.type
_entity_poly.pdbx_seq_one_letter_code
_entity_poly.pdbx_strand_id
1 'polypeptide(L)'
;YAACIGVNDCDKNAVCANAFDSYICQCRPGFIDISPDPEGKPGRICKELINECATGIHNCSSYATCIDATDGYMCICNDGFVDTSSQFQLAPGRRCSNGKI
;
A
#
# COMPACT_ATOMS: atom_id res chain seq x y z
N TYR A 1 32.69 -9.01 7.39
CA TYR A 1 31.47 -9.42 8.12
C TYR A 1 30.35 -9.48 7.09
N ALA A 2 29.60 -10.57 7.00
CA ALA A 2 28.48 -10.69 6.05
C ALA A 2 27.17 -10.66 6.84
N ALA A 3 26.69 -9.44 7.11
CA ALA A 3 25.51 -9.22 7.95
C ALA A 3 24.25 -9.91 7.40
N CYS A 4 24.14 -10.09 6.08
CA CYS A 4 23.01 -10.80 5.44
C CYS A 4 23.00 -12.32 5.63
N ILE A 5 24.12 -12.94 6.02
CA ILE A 5 24.18 -14.39 6.31
C ILE A 5 23.67 -14.68 7.73
N GLY A 6 23.64 -13.66 8.59
CA GLY A 6 23.12 -13.75 9.97
C GLY A 6 21.61 -13.49 10.06
N VAL A 7 21.13 -13.36 11.30
CA VAL A 7 19.76 -12.91 11.59
C VAL A 7 19.64 -11.45 11.19
N ASN A 8 18.93 -11.19 10.09
CA ASN A 8 18.48 -9.87 9.71
C ASN A 8 16.96 -9.76 9.88
N ASP A 9 16.46 -8.54 9.98
CA ASP A 9 15.04 -8.22 10.08
C ASP A 9 14.44 -7.78 8.72
N CYS A 10 15.07 -8.14 7.60
CA CYS A 10 14.51 -7.85 6.27
C CYS A 10 13.15 -8.53 6.08
N ASP A 11 12.24 -7.89 5.35
CA ASP A 11 11.04 -8.55 4.87
C ASP A 11 11.41 -9.74 3.98
N LYS A 12 10.58 -10.79 3.97
CA LYS A 12 10.75 -11.95 3.06
C LYS A 12 10.79 -11.55 1.57
N ASN A 13 10.11 -10.45 1.24
CA ASN A 13 10.04 -9.87 -0.10
C ASN A 13 11.12 -8.79 -0.33
N ALA A 14 12.05 -8.60 0.61
CA ALA A 14 13.22 -7.78 0.44
C ALA A 14 14.45 -8.60 0.03
N VAL A 15 15.44 -7.90 -0.52
CA VAL A 15 16.80 -8.40 -0.76
C VAL A 15 17.71 -7.72 0.26
N CYS A 16 18.43 -8.54 1.04
CA CYS A 16 19.46 -8.04 1.94
C CYS A 16 20.76 -7.78 1.16
N ALA A 17 21.32 -6.58 1.30
CA ALA A 17 22.65 -6.25 0.80
C ALA A 17 23.57 -5.82 1.95
N ASN A 18 24.81 -6.33 1.95
CA ASN A 18 25.80 -5.95 2.95
C ASN A 18 26.28 -4.50 2.71
N ALA A 19 26.29 -3.69 3.75
CA ALA A 19 26.87 -2.36 3.78
C ALA A 19 28.16 -2.36 4.63
N PHE A 20 28.91 -1.24 4.61
CA PHE A 20 30.25 -1.13 5.19
C PHE A 20 30.32 -1.49 6.68
N ASP A 21 29.24 -1.28 7.44
CA ASP A 21 29.14 -1.61 8.88
C ASP A 21 27.75 -2.15 9.28
N SER A 22 26.91 -2.51 8.30
CA SER A 22 25.53 -2.93 8.53
C SER A 22 25.01 -3.74 7.33
N TYR A 23 23.70 -3.91 7.27
CA TYR A 23 23.00 -4.37 6.09
C TYR A 23 21.85 -3.43 5.77
N ILE A 24 21.53 -3.33 4.49
CA ILE A 24 20.35 -2.66 4.00
C ILE A 24 19.40 -3.72 3.43
N CYS A 25 18.11 -3.52 3.62
CA CYS A 25 17.09 -4.34 2.97
C CYS A 25 16.41 -3.49 1.91
N GLN A 26 16.24 -4.02 0.72
CA GLN A 26 15.59 -3.32 -0.38
C GLN A 26 14.44 -4.20 -0.88
N CYS A 27 13.23 -3.67 -0.95
CA CYS A 27 12.10 -4.41 -1.51
C CYS A 27 12.39 -4.86 -2.95
N ARG A 28 11.98 -6.08 -3.27
CA ARG A 28 12.12 -6.63 -4.63
C ARG A 28 11.32 -5.79 -5.64
N PRO A 29 11.69 -5.78 -6.93
CA PRO A 29 10.85 -5.19 -7.97
C PRO A 29 9.41 -5.73 -7.91
N GLY A 30 8.43 -4.84 -8.03
CA GLY A 30 7.01 -5.18 -7.82
C GLY A 30 6.55 -5.12 -6.36
N PHE A 31 7.43 -4.76 -5.42
CA PHE A 31 7.07 -4.50 -4.03
C PHE A 31 7.48 -3.08 -3.66
N ILE A 32 6.62 -2.41 -2.91
CA ILE A 32 6.88 -1.10 -2.31
C ILE A 32 7.24 -1.23 -0.84
N ASP A 33 8.17 -0.37 -0.41
CA ASP A 33 8.55 -0.23 0.98
C ASP A 33 7.53 0.62 1.74
N ILE A 34 6.84 0.01 2.69
CA ILE A 34 5.93 0.68 3.63
C ILE A 34 6.42 0.54 5.08
N SER A 35 7.72 0.36 5.25
CA SER A 35 8.35 0.27 6.58
C SER A 35 8.06 1.54 7.39
N PRO A 36 7.96 1.46 8.73
CA PRO A 36 7.74 2.65 9.57
C PRO A 36 8.89 3.67 9.50
N ASP A 37 10.08 3.22 9.13
CA ASP A 37 11.28 4.04 8.97
C ASP A 37 12.02 3.64 7.67
N PRO A 38 11.56 4.08 6.49
CA PRO A 38 12.17 3.70 5.21
C PRO A 38 13.60 4.25 5.02
N GLU A 39 13.96 5.34 5.73
CA GLU A 39 15.30 5.94 5.60
C GLU A 39 16.33 5.22 6.46
N GLY A 40 16.01 4.93 7.73
CA GLY A 40 16.92 4.24 8.65
C GLY A 40 16.86 2.72 8.57
N LYS A 41 15.68 2.17 8.28
CA LYS A 41 15.42 0.72 8.15
C LYS A 41 14.50 0.42 6.96
N PRO A 42 14.99 0.62 5.72
CA PRO A 42 14.24 0.26 4.53
C PRO A 42 13.97 -1.24 4.44
N GLY A 43 12.94 -1.65 3.71
CA GLY A 43 12.68 -3.03 3.31
C GLY A 43 12.37 -3.98 4.47
N ARG A 44 11.81 -3.46 5.57
CA ARG A 44 11.31 -4.26 6.71
C ARG A 44 9.87 -4.69 6.53
N ILE A 45 9.10 -3.89 5.78
CA ILE A 45 7.74 -4.21 5.36
C ILE A 45 7.64 -3.92 3.86
N CYS A 46 7.61 -4.99 3.06
CA CYS A 46 7.51 -4.90 1.61
C CYS A 46 6.13 -5.38 1.17
N LYS A 47 5.29 -4.44 0.71
CA LYS A 47 3.95 -4.72 0.22
C LYS A 47 3.97 -4.90 -1.29
N GLU A 48 3.30 -5.94 -1.77
CA GLU A 48 3.19 -6.20 -3.21
C GLU A 48 2.41 -5.06 -3.88
N LEU A 49 2.94 -4.56 -4.99
CA LEU A 49 2.25 -3.62 -5.88
C LEU A 49 1.26 -4.42 -6.71
N ILE A 50 0.01 -4.45 -6.26
CA ILE A 50 -1.10 -5.09 -6.96
C ILE A 50 -1.98 -3.98 -7.47
N ASN A 51 -2.38 -4.04 -8.74
CA ASN A 51 -3.44 -3.17 -9.22
C ASN A 51 -4.78 -3.69 -8.71
N GLU A 52 -5.24 -3.21 -7.55
CA GLU A 52 -6.49 -3.69 -6.95
C GLU A 52 -7.71 -3.37 -7.80
N CYS A 53 -7.64 -2.31 -8.62
CA CYS A 53 -8.70 -1.92 -9.54
C CYS A 53 -8.85 -2.90 -10.72
N ALA A 54 -7.74 -3.36 -11.29
CA ALA A 54 -7.73 -4.30 -12.41
C ALA A 54 -8.04 -5.74 -11.96
N THR A 55 -7.64 -6.10 -10.73
CA THR A 55 -7.90 -7.42 -10.15
C THR A 55 -9.28 -7.53 -9.49
N GLY A 56 -9.95 -6.41 -9.24
CA GLY A 56 -11.21 -6.35 -8.51
C GLY A 56 -11.05 -6.60 -6.99
N ILE A 57 -9.82 -6.59 -6.47
CA ILE A 57 -9.51 -6.81 -5.06
C ILE A 57 -9.68 -5.47 -4.31
N HIS A 58 -10.89 -4.90 -4.39
CA HIS A 58 -11.18 -3.58 -3.84
C HIS A 58 -12.56 -3.53 -3.21
N ASN A 59 -12.73 -2.75 -2.14
CA ASN A 59 -14.05 -2.49 -1.53
C ASN A 59 -14.59 -1.09 -1.85
N CYS A 60 -14.32 -0.56 -3.05
CA CYS A 60 -14.96 0.68 -3.51
C CYS A 60 -16.50 0.53 -3.53
N SER A 61 -17.21 1.63 -3.32
CA SER A 61 -18.65 1.67 -3.57
C SER A 61 -18.94 1.34 -5.04
N SER A 62 -20.11 0.75 -5.32
CA SER A 62 -20.58 0.55 -6.70
C SER A 62 -20.78 1.85 -7.48
N TYR A 63 -20.89 2.98 -6.76
CA TYR A 63 -20.97 4.32 -7.32
C TYR A 63 -19.66 5.10 -7.16
N ALA A 64 -18.54 4.41 -6.98
CA ALA A 64 -17.21 4.99 -6.94
C ALA A 64 -16.32 4.42 -8.05
N THR A 65 -15.39 5.24 -8.51
CA THR A 65 -14.31 4.84 -9.40
C THR A 65 -13.11 4.43 -8.56
N CYS A 66 -12.60 3.21 -8.80
CA CYS A 66 -11.35 2.73 -8.22
C CYS A 66 -10.17 3.36 -8.96
N ILE A 67 -9.20 3.89 -8.21
CA ILE A 67 -7.95 4.43 -8.72
C ILE A 67 -6.81 3.69 -8.03
N ASP A 68 -5.99 3.04 -8.84
CA ASP A 68 -4.79 2.35 -8.38
C ASP A 68 -3.79 3.37 -7.84
N ALA A 69 -3.19 3.08 -6.68
CA ALA A 69 -2.25 3.97 -6.03
C ALA A 69 -0.93 3.23 -5.76
N THR A 70 0.11 3.99 -5.49
CA THR A 70 1.42 3.42 -5.18
C THR A 70 1.43 2.63 -3.88
N ASP A 71 0.55 2.98 -2.93
CA ASP A 71 0.25 2.17 -1.75
C ASP A 71 -1.25 1.83 -1.72
N GLY A 72 -1.58 0.67 -2.29
CA GLY A 72 -2.96 0.19 -2.39
C GLY A 72 -3.79 0.99 -3.41
N TYR A 73 -5.01 1.39 -3.02
CA TYR A 73 -5.97 1.96 -3.95
C TYR A 73 -6.89 2.96 -3.27
N MET A 74 -7.33 3.93 -4.06
CA MET A 74 -8.29 4.95 -3.67
C MET A 74 -9.63 4.70 -4.35
N CYS A 75 -10.70 5.15 -3.72
CA CYS A 75 -12.02 5.17 -4.35
C CYS A 75 -12.55 6.59 -4.30
N ILE A 76 -13.07 7.06 -5.42
CA ILE A 76 -13.66 8.39 -5.54
C ILE A 76 -15.12 8.20 -5.94
N CYS A 77 -16.05 8.74 -5.16
CA CYS A 77 -17.46 8.72 -5.55
C CYS A 77 -17.65 9.41 -6.90
N ASN A 78 -18.43 8.79 -7.78
CA ASN A 78 -18.71 9.31 -9.11
C ASN A 78 -19.49 10.63 -8.99
N ASP A 79 -19.42 11.45 -10.03
CA ASP A 79 -20.14 12.73 -10.08
C ASP A 79 -21.64 12.56 -9.77
N GLY A 80 -22.15 13.41 -8.88
CA GLY A 80 -23.53 13.34 -8.38
C GLY A 80 -23.73 12.45 -7.15
N PHE A 81 -22.70 11.74 -6.69
CA PHE A 81 -22.71 10.99 -5.43
C PHE A 81 -21.85 11.68 -4.37
N VAL A 82 -22.33 11.66 -3.13
CA VAL A 82 -21.65 12.22 -1.97
C VAL A 82 -21.00 11.10 -1.17
N ASP A 83 -19.75 11.30 -0.79
CA ASP A 83 -19.04 10.37 0.08
C ASP A 83 -19.58 10.45 1.51
N THR A 84 -20.13 9.34 1.98
CA THR A 84 -20.64 9.16 3.34
C THR A 84 -19.79 8.20 4.16
N SER A 85 -18.65 7.75 3.62
CA SER A 85 -17.73 6.81 4.29
C SER A 85 -17.32 7.25 5.69
N SER A 86 -17.06 8.54 5.89
CA SER A 86 -16.63 9.10 7.17
C SER A 86 -17.67 8.89 8.28
N GLN A 87 -18.96 8.87 7.95
CA GLN A 87 -20.05 8.61 8.89
C GLN A 87 -20.03 7.17 9.44
N PHE A 88 -19.40 6.25 8.69
CA PHE A 88 -19.30 4.83 9.01
C PHE A 88 -17.87 4.40 9.34
N GLN A 89 -16.95 5.34 9.59
CA GLN A 89 -15.53 5.08 9.87
C GLN A 89 -14.84 4.25 8.76
N LEU A 90 -15.27 4.43 7.51
CA LEU A 90 -14.67 3.80 6.35
C LEU A 90 -13.70 4.77 5.66
N ALA A 91 -12.75 4.22 4.90
CA ALA A 91 -11.93 5.02 4.00
C ALA A 91 -12.80 5.76 2.94
N PRO A 92 -12.29 6.82 2.29
CA PRO A 92 -13.05 7.53 1.27
C PRO A 92 -13.53 6.65 0.11
N GLY A 93 -14.70 6.98 -0.45
CA GLY A 93 -15.31 6.33 -1.63
C GLY A 93 -15.79 4.89 -1.42
N ARG A 94 -15.80 4.39 -0.18
CA ARG A 94 -16.34 3.07 0.20
C ARG A 94 -17.86 3.10 0.31
N ARG A 95 -18.44 4.25 0.62
CA ARG A 95 -19.89 4.45 0.70
C ARG A 95 -20.33 5.77 0.07
N CYS A 96 -20.84 5.68 -1.16
CA CYS A 96 -21.36 6.82 -1.90
C CYS A 96 -22.89 6.81 -1.87
N SER A 97 -23.48 7.95 -1.51
CA SER A 97 -24.94 8.15 -1.47
C SER A 97 -25.36 9.17 -2.52
N ASN A 98 -26.54 9.00 -3.14
CA ASN A 98 -27.04 9.98 -4.12
C ASN A 98 -27.10 11.38 -3.48
N GLY A 99 -26.43 12.36 -4.09
CA GLY A 99 -26.49 13.76 -3.70
C GLY A 99 -27.76 14.47 -4.16
N LYS A 100 -28.68 13.78 -4.84
CA LYS A 100 -30.02 14.31 -5.12
C LYS A 100 -30.86 14.26 -3.84
N ILE A 101 -30.78 15.34 -3.06
CA ILE A 101 -31.97 15.86 -2.38
C ILE A 101 -32.80 16.61 -3.42
#